data_AF-A0A914FNY9-F1
#
_entry.id   AF-A0A914FNY9-F1
#
_cell.length_a   1.000
_cell.length_b   1.000
_cell.length_c   1.000
_cell.angle_alpha   90.00
_cell.angle_beta   90.00
_cell.angle_gamma   90.00
#
_symmetry.space_group_name_H-M   'P 1'
#
loop_
_entity.id
_entity.type
_entity.pdbx_description
1 polymer ?
#
loop_
_entity_poly.entity_id
_entity_poly.type
_entity_poly.pdbx_seq_one_letter_code
_entity_poly.pdbx_strand_id
1 'polypeptide(L)'
;MDSKSRKISNATLQQWSPLGEAKSKESIVQTISQTAETLSNAFICDQQPEDLIYNLFKIPNKEEASIGKLLSLLKNFGLQESDPRLKPMMQKIRDIEQAKEEQFKEARDPKHWKLGKEDFQKCISESLSLISRTLQNDLVVPSWTQFCNRIKDIYVKCKPINDGKVADYIPQLSRFDPNLWGVSICTIDGQRASWGDSKIPFCVQSVSKAFNYSLAASDLGADMVHHFVGQEP
;
A
#
# COMPACT_ATOMS: atom_id res chain seq x y z
N MET A 1 -27.32 20.20 2.67
CA MET A 1 -26.41 21.26 3.17
C MET A 1 -25.44 20.55 4.10
N ASP A 2 -24.18 20.24 3.79
CA ASP A 2 -23.20 20.88 2.90
C ASP A 2 -22.39 19.84 2.11
N SER A 3 -22.39 19.99 0.78
CA SER A 3 -21.41 19.36 -0.11
C SER A 3 -20.12 20.19 -0.01
N LYS A 4 -19.24 19.85 0.94
CA LYS A 4 -17.88 20.42 0.95
C LYS A 4 -17.09 19.79 -0.19
N SER A 5 -16.89 20.57 -1.25
CA SER A 5 -15.93 20.34 -2.34
C SER A 5 -14.58 19.89 -1.75
N ARG A 6 -14.20 18.62 -1.96
CA ARG A 6 -12.95 18.04 -1.46
C ARG A 6 -11.90 18.11 -2.57
N LYS A 7 -11.07 19.15 -2.55
CA LYS A 7 -9.90 19.30 -3.41
C LYS A 7 -8.80 18.33 -2.97
N ILE A 8 -8.02 17.83 -3.93
CA ILE A 8 -6.77 17.08 -3.67
C ILE A 8 -5.82 17.99 -2.88
N SER A 9 -5.24 17.46 -1.80
CA SER A 9 -4.41 18.24 -0.89
C SER A 9 -3.04 18.57 -1.51
N ASN A 10 -2.47 19.75 -1.22
CA ASN A 10 -1.12 20.13 -1.68
C ASN A 10 -0.02 19.14 -1.23
N ALA A 11 -0.25 18.40 -0.15
CA ALA A 11 0.66 17.34 0.31
C ALA A 11 0.69 16.13 -0.65
N THR A 12 -0.42 15.84 -1.33
CA THR A 12 -0.53 14.79 -2.36
C THR A 12 0.34 15.12 -3.58
N LEU A 13 0.37 16.40 -3.98
CA LEU A 13 1.17 16.89 -5.12
C LEU A 13 2.68 16.78 -4.87
N GLN A 14 3.13 17.04 -3.64
CA GLN A 14 4.55 16.97 -3.29
C GLN A 14 5.11 15.53 -3.26
N GLN A 15 4.28 14.52 -2.95
CA GLN A 15 4.71 13.12 -2.93
C GLN A 15 4.90 12.49 -4.30
N TRP A 16 4.34 13.10 -5.35
CA TRP A 16 4.46 12.61 -6.74
C TRP A 16 5.75 13.09 -7.43
N SER A 17 6.59 13.85 -6.73
CA SER A 17 7.80 14.49 -7.27
C SER A 17 9.04 13.61 -7.55
N PRO A 18 9.25 12.38 -7.01
CA PRO A 18 10.53 11.69 -7.21
C PRO A 18 10.61 10.80 -8.47
N LEU A 19 9.91 11.15 -9.55
CA LEU A 19 10.04 10.51 -10.87
C LEU A 19 10.65 11.50 -11.87
N GLY A 20 11.97 11.68 -11.84
CA GLY A 20 12.72 12.32 -12.93
C GLY A 20 13.87 13.23 -12.50
N GLU A 21 15.02 13.08 -13.19
CA GLU A 21 16.19 13.95 -13.09
C GLU A 21 15.85 15.44 -13.25
N ALA A 22 16.68 16.27 -12.65
CA ALA A 22 16.53 17.67 -12.26
C ALA A 22 16.04 18.73 -13.27
N LYS A 23 15.45 18.41 -14.43
CA LYS A 23 15.13 19.41 -15.48
C LYS A 23 13.66 19.60 -15.88
N SER A 24 12.67 18.88 -15.33
CA SER A 24 11.25 19.05 -15.73
C SER A 24 10.27 19.30 -14.57
N LYS A 25 10.76 19.75 -13.41
CA LYS A 25 9.94 19.91 -12.19
C LYS A 25 8.72 20.82 -12.38
N GLU A 26 8.81 21.86 -13.20
CA GLU A 26 7.68 22.78 -13.43
C GLU A 26 6.62 22.21 -14.39
N SER A 27 7.05 21.53 -15.45
CA SER A 27 6.15 20.93 -16.44
C SER A 27 5.36 19.75 -15.88
N ILE A 28 6.00 18.89 -15.08
CA ILE A 28 5.34 17.74 -14.46
C ILE A 28 4.39 18.18 -13.35
N VAL A 29 4.77 19.17 -12.53
CA VAL A 29 3.89 19.74 -11.50
C VAL A 29 2.67 20.41 -12.14
N GLN A 30 2.82 21.10 -13.27
CA GLN A 30 1.69 21.66 -14.02
C GLN A 30 0.76 20.60 -14.59
N THR A 31 1.30 19.52 -15.20
CA THR A 31 0.47 18.41 -15.68
C THR A 31 -0.24 17.70 -14.54
N ILE A 32 0.41 17.53 -13.38
CA ILE A 32 -0.16 16.88 -12.19
C ILE A 32 -1.22 17.76 -11.53
N SER A 33 -1.01 19.07 -11.40
CA SER A 33 -2.02 20.01 -10.91
C SER A 33 -3.22 20.07 -11.85
N GLN A 34 -3.00 20.09 -13.16
CA GLN A 34 -4.09 19.94 -14.14
C GLN A 34 -4.80 18.59 -14.02
N THR A 35 -4.06 17.51 -13.77
CA THR A 35 -4.65 16.17 -13.58
C THR A 35 -5.45 16.09 -12.28
N ALA A 36 -4.99 16.73 -11.21
CA ALA A 36 -5.70 16.79 -9.93
C ALA A 36 -6.95 17.67 -10.00
N GLU A 37 -6.89 18.81 -10.70
CA GLU A 37 -8.06 19.64 -11.02
C GLU A 37 -9.04 18.90 -11.94
N THR A 38 -8.53 18.16 -12.92
CA THR A 38 -9.34 17.30 -13.80
C THR A 38 -9.98 16.15 -13.02
N LEU A 39 -9.28 15.53 -12.06
CA LEU A 39 -9.83 14.49 -11.19
C LEU A 39 -10.91 15.06 -10.26
N SER A 40 -10.68 16.22 -9.66
CA SER A 40 -11.68 16.89 -8.81
C SER A 40 -12.92 17.32 -9.60
N ASN A 41 -12.76 17.66 -10.88
CA ASN A 41 -13.86 18.00 -11.79
C ASN A 41 -14.50 16.76 -12.46
N ALA A 42 -13.78 15.65 -12.59
CA ALA A 42 -14.27 14.43 -13.21
C ALA A 42 -15.25 13.66 -12.31
N PHE A 43 -15.12 13.79 -10.98
CA PHE A 43 -16.14 13.32 -10.04
C PHE A 43 -17.44 14.16 -10.07
N ILE A 44 -17.54 15.14 -10.97
CA ILE A 44 -18.75 15.94 -11.25
C ILE A 44 -19.44 15.45 -12.56
N CYS A 45 -18.83 14.55 -13.32
CA CYS A 45 -19.32 14.11 -14.64
C CYS A 45 -19.86 12.66 -14.57
N ASP A 46 -20.92 12.36 -15.31
CA ASP A 46 -21.59 11.03 -15.44
C ASP A 46 -20.70 9.89 -16.00
N GLN A 47 -19.37 10.01 -15.94
CA GLN A 47 -18.43 9.03 -16.45
C GLN A 47 -18.12 7.96 -15.41
N GLN A 48 -18.02 6.71 -15.86
CA GLN A 48 -17.67 5.59 -15.00
C GLN A 48 -16.25 5.77 -14.43
N PRO A 49 -16.01 5.48 -13.14
CA PRO A 49 -14.71 5.67 -12.49
C PRO A 49 -13.57 4.92 -13.20
N GLU A 50 -13.86 3.78 -13.85
CA GLU A 50 -12.92 3.00 -14.64
C GLU A 50 -12.42 3.76 -15.87
N ASP A 51 -13.27 4.56 -16.53
CA ASP A 51 -12.89 5.40 -17.66
C ASP A 51 -11.91 6.49 -17.22
N LEU A 52 -12.19 7.11 -16.07
CA LEU A 52 -11.33 8.15 -15.49
C LEU A 52 -9.94 7.61 -15.15
N ILE A 53 -9.89 6.44 -14.51
CA ILE A 53 -8.63 5.80 -14.15
C ILE A 53 -7.88 5.36 -15.42
N TYR A 54 -8.56 4.83 -16.44
CA TYR A 54 -7.92 4.51 -17.71
C TYR A 54 -7.29 5.76 -18.36
N ASN A 55 -8.05 6.86 -18.45
CA ASN A 55 -7.57 8.11 -19.03
C ASN A 55 -6.37 8.68 -18.25
N LEU A 56 -6.36 8.55 -16.93
CA LEU A 56 -5.26 8.96 -16.06
C LEU A 56 -3.94 8.24 -16.39
N PHE A 57 -4.02 6.95 -16.73
CA PHE A 57 -2.85 6.12 -17.02
C PHE A 57 -2.61 5.91 -18.52
N LYS A 58 -3.41 6.54 -19.39
CA LYS A 58 -3.26 6.50 -20.86
C LYS A 58 -1.92 7.09 -21.28
N ILE A 59 -1.25 6.41 -22.20
CA ILE A 59 0.02 6.86 -22.79
C ILE A 59 -0.30 7.92 -23.85
N PRO A 60 0.38 9.10 -23.86
CA PRO A 60 0.18 10.10 -24.91
C PRO A 60 0.37 9.50 -26.30
N ASN A 61 -0.54 9.82 -27.22
CA ASN A 61 -0.53 9.36 -28.62
C ASN A 61 -0.70 7.83 -28.80
N LYS A 62 -1.20 7.11 -27.79
CA LYS A 62 -1.53 5.67 -27.88
C LYS A 62 -2.86 5.37 -27.23
N GLU A 63 -3.59 4.38 -27.76
CA GLU A 63 -4.81 3.82 -27.14
C GLU A 63 -4.50 2.75 -26.08
N GLU A 64 -3.40 2.93 -25.35
CA GLU A 64 -2.90 2.01 -24.34
C GLU A 64 -2.67 2.74 -23.02
N ALA A 65 -3.04 2.12 -21.90
CA ALA A 65 -2.75 2.61 -20.56
C ALA A 65 -1.68 1.76 -19.87
N SER A 66 -0.88 2.40 -19.00
CA SER A 66 0.20 1.73 -18.28
C SER A 66 -0.25 1.24 -16.89
N ILE A 67 -0.52 -0.07 -16.77
CA ILE A 67 -0.86 -0.69 -15.48
C ILE A 67 0.33 -0.65 -14.50
N GLY A 68 1.56 -0.69 -15.01
CA GLY A 68 2.76 -0.59 -14.20
C GLY A 68 2.92 0.76 -13.50
N LYS A 69 2.49 1.85 -14.15
CA LYS A 69 2.44 3.17 -13.50
C LYS A 69 1.41 3.19 -12.36
N LEU A 70 0.25 2.55 -12.55
CA LEU A 70 -0.74 2.38 -11.49
C LEU A 70 -0.16 1.59 -10.32
N LEU A 71 0.46 0.43 -10.56
CA LEU A 71 1.09 -0.39 -9.51
C LEU A 71 2.19 0.38 -8.76
N SER A 72 3.03 1.12 -9.48
CA SER A 72 4.05 1.97 -8.87
C SER A 72 3.43 3.07 -8.00
N LEU A 73 2.29 3.64 -8.41
CA LEU A 73 1.58 4.63 -7.62
C LEU A 73 1.01 4.00 -6.35
N LEU A 74 0.33 2.86 -6.45
CA LEU A 74 -0.19 2.13 -5.28
C LEU A 74 0.93 1.80 -4.27
N LYS A 75 2.09 1.38 -4.78
CA LYS A 75 3.29 1.13 -3.97
C LYS A 75 3.81 2.37 -3.26
N ASN A 76 3.77 3.54 -3.91
CA ASN A 76 4.17 4.81 -3.28
C ASN A 76 3.23 5.22 -2.14
N PHE A 77 1.97 4.79 -2.18
CA PHE A 77 1.01 4.93 -1.08
C PHE A 77 1.12 3.81 -0.03
N GLY A 78 2.06 2.86 -0.20
CA GLY A 78 2.33 1.81 0.76
C GLY A 78 1.56 0.51 0.55
N LEU A 79 0.76 0.41 -0.52
CA LEU A 79 0.07 -0.83 -0.88
C LEU A 79 1.03 -1.73 -1.68
N GLN A 80 1.28 -2.94 -1.20
CA GLN A 80 2.19 -3.86 -1.89
C GLN A 80 1.41 -4.74 -2.88
N GLU A 81 2.10 -5.23 -3.91
CA GLU A 81 1.54 -6.16 -4.91
C GLU A 81 1.03 -7.48 -4.30
N SER A 82 1.55 -7.86 -3.13
CA SER A 82 1.10 -9.02 -2.36
C SER A 82 -0.17 -8.77 -1.53
N ASP A 83 -0.77 -7.58 -1.60
CA ASP A 83 -2.02 -7.28 -0.90
C ASP A 83 -3.15 -8.20 -1.40
N PRO A 84 -3.83 -8.96 -0.51
CA PRO A 84 -4.91 -9.86 -0.92
C PRO A 84 -6.04 -9.18 -1.70
N ARG A 85 -6.30 -7.89 -1.46
CA ARG A 85 -7.33 -7.12 -2.16
C ARG A 85 -6.94 -6.76 -3.60
N LEU A 86 -5.64 -6.78 -3.91
CA LEU A 86 -5.10 -6.60 -5.26
C LEU A 86 -4.89 -7.93 -5.99
N LYS A 87 -4.98 -9.07 -5.28
CA LYS A 87 -4.78 -10.41 -5.85
C LYS A 87 -5.61 -10.67 -7.11
N PRO A 88 -6.92 -10.32 -7.18
CA PRO A 88 -7.69 -10.59 -8.39
C PRO A 88 -7.24 -9.77 -9.59
N MET A 89 -6.92 -8.49 -9.39
CA MET A 89 -6.31 -7.65 -10.42
C MET A 89 -4.97 -8.23 -10.91
N MET A 90 -4.11 -8.67 -9.99
CA MET A 90 -2.81 -9.27 -10.34
C MET A 90 -2.97 -10.58 -11.11
N GLN A 91 -3.98 -11.39 -10.81
CA GLN A 91 -4.29 -12.61 -11.55
C GLN A 91 -4.72 -12.30 -12.98
N LYS A 92 -5.65 -11.35 -13.18
CA LYS A 92 -6.10 -10.94 -14.52
C LYS A 92 -4.98 -10.39 -15.39
N ILE A 93 -4.06 -9.63 -14.81
CA ILE A 93 -2.87 -9.14 -15.52
C ILE A 93 -2.05 -10.33 -16.05
N ARG A 94 -1.82 -11.35 -15.22
CA ARG A 94 -1.09 -12.57 -15.63
C ARG A 94 -1.84 -13.35 -16.70
N ASP A 95 -3.15 -13.51 -16.57
CA ASP A 95 -3.97 -14.25 -17.53
C ASP A 95 -3.94 -13.57 -18.91
N ILE A 96 -3.98 -12.23 -18.95
CA ILE A 96 -3.86 -11.44 -20.19
C ILE A 96 -2.44 -11.55 -20.79
N GLU A 97 -1.40 -11.53 -19.95
CA GLU A 97 -0.02 -11.72 -20.40
C GLU A 97 0.17 -13.11 -21.04
N GLN A 98 -0.33 -14.17 -20.39
CA GLN A 98 -0.26 -15.54 -20.90
C GLN A 98 -1.01 -15.70 -22.23
N ALA A 99 -2.25 -15.18 -22.32
CA ALA A 99 -3.04 -15.25 -23.55
C ALA A 99 -2.37 -14.55 -24.74
N LYS A 100 -1.68 -13.42 -24.49
CA LYS A 100 -0.92 -12.70 -25.51
C LYS A 100 0.34 -13.47 -25.91
N GLU A 101 1.05 -14.09 -24.97
CA GLU A 101 2.23 -14.90 -25.27
C GLU A 101 1.88 -16.11 -26.17
N GLU A 102 0.79 -16.82 -25.85
CA GLU A 102 0.28 -17.94 -26.66
C GLU A 102 -0.13 -17.51 -28.07
N GLN A 103 -0.72 -16.33 -28.22
CA GLN A 103 -1.19 -15.81 -29.50
C GLN A 103 -0.04 -15.40 -30.44
N PHE A 104 1.04 -14.83 -29.89
CA PHE A 104 2.13 -14.25 -30.69
C PHE A 104 3.36 -15.15 -30.86
N LYS A 105 3.47 -16.30 -30.17
CA LYS A 105 4.59 -17.27 -30.28
C LYS A 105 5.99 -16.64 -30.18
N GLU A 106 6.11 -15.52 -29.47
CA GLU A 106 7.38 -14.82 -29.22
C GLU A 106 7.50 -14.64 -27.71
N ALA A 107 8.61 -15.10 -27.13
CA ALA A 107 9.00 -14.76 -25.77
C ALA A 107 9.39 -13.28 -25.73
N ARG A 108 8.40 -12.40 -25.58
CA ARG A 108 8.64 -10.97 -25.45
C ARG A 108 9.02 -10.62 -24.02
N ASP A 109 9.76 -9.52 -23.89
CA ASP A 109 10.24 -9.00 -22.60
C ASP A 109 9.10 -8.95 -21.54
N PRO A 110 9.37 -9.32 -20.28
CA PRO A 110 8.38 -9.43 -19.18
C PRO A 110 7.78 -8.08 -18.69
N LYS A 111 7.73 -7.05 -19.54
CA LYS A 111 7.29 -5.69 -19.22
C LYS A 111 6.16 -5.19 -20.11
N HIS A 112 5.25 -6.07 -20.55
CA HIS A 112 4.03 -5.68 -21.25
C HIS A 112 2.95 -5.13 -20.30
N TRP A 113 3.31 -4.12 -19.52
CA TRP A 113 2.36 -3.38 -18.67
C TRP A 113 1.56 -2.33 -19.43
N LYS A 114 1.23 -2.60 -20.69
CA LYS A 114 0.44 -1.74 -21.55
C LYS A 114 -0.81 -2.50 -21.96
N LEU A 115 -1.96 -1.97 -21.60
CA LEU A 115 -3.25 -2.61 -21.82
C LEU A 115 -4.15 -1.67 -22.62
N GLY A 116 -4.92 -2.24 -23.55
CA GLY A 116 -6.02 -1.53 -24.18
C GLY A 116 -7.11 -1.19 -23.15
N LYS A 117 -8.06 -0.34 -23.55
CA LYS A 117 -9.12 0.15 -22.65
C LYS A 117 -9.88 -0.98 -21.95
N GLU A 118 -10.40 -1.94 -22.70
CA GLU A 118 -11.19 -3.04 -22.15
C GLU A 118 -10.39 -3.92 -21.19
N ASP A 119 -9.18 -4.32 -21.59
CA ASP A 119 -8.28 -5.14 -20.76
C ASP A 119 -7.93 -4.43 -19.45
N PHE A 120 -7.62 -3.12 -19.52
CA PHE A 120 -7.30 -2.32 -18.35
C PHE A 120 -8.48 -2.24 -17.37
N GLN A 121 -9.69 -1.96 -17.89
CA GLN A 121 -10.92 -1.88 -17.09
C GLN A 121 -11.26 -3.22 -16.43
N LYS A 122 -11.11 -4.33 -17.17
CA LYS A 122 -11.29 -5.69 -16.63
C LYS A 122 -10.33 -5.98 -15.48
N CYS A 123 -9.08 -5.52 -15.56
CA CYS A 123 -8.10 -5.70 -14.49
C CYS A 123 -8.48 -4.94 -13.21
N ILE A 124 -8.84 -3.66 -13.34
CA ILE A 124 -9.05 -2.80 -12.17
C ILE A 124 -10.41 -2.97 -11.50
N SER A 125 -11.41 -3.54 -12.19
CA SER A 125 -12.81 -3.57 -11.72
C SER A 125 -13.00 -4.20 -10.34
N GLU A 126 -12.27 -5.27 -10.04
CA GLU A 126 -12.40 -5.98 -8.75
C GLU A 126 -11.67 -5.31 -7.58
N SER A 127 -10.71 -4.43 -7.89
CA SER A 127 -9.94 -3.67 -6.90
C SER A 127 -10.26 -2.16 -6.96
N LEU A 128 -11.34 -1.79 -7.64
CA LEU A 128 -11.66 -0.41 -8.00
C LEU A 128 -11.81 0.50 -6.78
N SER A 129 -12.48 0.02 -5.73
CA SER A 129 -12.71 0.79 -4.51
C SER A 129 -11.40 1.18 -3.83
N LEU A 130 -10.46 0.23 -3.71
CA LEU A 130 -9.14 0.46 -3.14
C LEU A 130 -8.30 1.42 -4.01
N ILE A 131 -8.33 1.22 -5.33
CA ILE A 131 -7.62 2.08 -6.28
C ILE A 131 -8.16 3.51 -6.21
N SER A 132 -9.49 3.67 -6.21
CA SER A 132 -10.15 4.97 -6.15
C SER A 132 -9.83 5.72 -4.86
N ARG A 133 -9.94 5.04 -3.71
CA ARG A 133 -9.54 5.62 -2.40
C ARG A 133 -8.07 6.05 -2.40
N THR A 134 -7.20 5.24 -2.99
CA THR A 134 -5.76 5.57 -3.08
C THR A 134 -5.52 6.80 -3.96
N LEU A 135 -6.14 6.86 -5.14
CA LEU A 135 -6.02 7.99 -6.06
C LEU A 135 -6.61 9.29 -5.50
N GLN A 136 -7.65 9.19 -4.67
CA GLN A 136 -8.25 10.31 -3.94
C GLN A 136 -7.43 10.70 -2.70
N ASN A 137 -6.34 10.00 -2.39
CA ASN A 137 -5.54 10.20 -1.19
C ASN A 137 -6.38 10.05 0.11
N ASP A 138 -7.34 9.11 0.09
CA ASP A 138 -8.28 8.78 1.17
C ASP A 138 -7.84 7.52 1.93
N LEU A 139 -6.55 7.42 2.18
CA LEU A 139 -5.96 6.44 3.09
C LEU A 139 -5.63 7.12 4.41
N VAL A 140 -5.68 6.36 5.50
CA VAL A 140 -5.48 6.83 6.89
C VAL A 140 -4.14 7.56 7.07
N VAL A 141 -3.10 7.16 6.34
CA VAL A 141 -1.84 7.91 6.24
C VAL A 141 -1.70 8.43 4.80
N PRO A 142 -2.19 9.66 4.52
CA PRO A 142 -2.13 10.23 3.17
C PRO A 142 -0.68 10.45 2.74
N SER A 143 0.13 11.05 3.60
CA SER A 143 1.54 11.34 3.32
C SER A 143 2.47 10.16 3.62
N TRP A 144 2.25 9.02 2.97
CA TRP A 144 2.94 7.75 3.25
C TRP A 144 4.48 7.85 3.23
N THR A 145 5.08 8.39 2.17
CA THR A 145 6.55 8.57 2.08
C THR A 145 7.11 9.42 3.23
N GLN A 146 6.44 10.50 3.61
CA GLN A 146 6.91 11.36 4.69
C GLN A 146 6.81 10.66 6.04
N PHE A 147 5.72 9.92 6.25
CA PHE A 147 5.53 9.07 7.42
C PHE A 147 6.65 8.02 7.52
N CYS A 148 6.92 7.28 6.44
CA CYS A 148 8.01 6.30 6.39
C CYS A 148 9.38 6.92 6.68
N ASN A 149 9.66 8.13 6.18
CA ASN A 149 10.91 8.82 6.49
C ASN A 149 11.05 9.12 7.98
N ARG A 150 9.97 9.59 8.64
CA ARG A 150 9.98 9.82 10.09
C ARG A 150 10.19 8.53 10.88
N ILE A 151 9.52 7.44 10.50
CA ILE A 151 9.73 6.13 11.15
C ILE A 151 11.16 5.64 10.92
N LYS A 152 11.72 5.84 9.73
CA LYS A 152 13.11 5.52 9.43
C LYS A 152 14.07 6.31 10.32
N ASP A 153 13.83 7.59 10.55
CA ASP A 153 14.66 8.41 11.44
C ASP A 153 14.61 7.88 12.88
N ILE A 154 13.43 7.47 13.36
CA ILE A 154 13.28 6.82 14.68
C ILE A 154 14.04 5.50 14.71
N TYR A 155 13.86 4.65 13.69
CA TYR A 155 14.57 3.38 13.57
C TYR A 155 16.08 3.57 13.66
N VAL A 156 16.64 4.54 12.93
CA VAL A 156 18.08 4.85 12.94
C VAL A 156 18.54 5.39 14.29
N LYS A 157 17.76 6.27 14.92
CA LYS A 157 18.08 6.83 16.25
C LYS A 157 18.06 5.78 17.36
N CYS A 158 17.17 4.81 17.28
CA CYS A 158 17.05 3.74 18.27
C CYS A 158 18.06 2.60 18.05
N LYS A 159 18.48 2.35 16.80
CA LYS A 159 19.42 1.27 16.45
C LYS A 159 20.72 1.21 17.29
N PRO A 160 21.39 2.33 17.63
CA PRO A 160 22.62 2.26 18.43
C PRO A 160 22.39 2.03 19.93
N ILE A 161 21.14 2.03 20.42
CA ILE A 161 20.82 1.75 21.81
C ILE A 161 20.94 0.24 22.04
N ASN A 162 22.02 -0.19 22.68
CA ASN A 162 22.38 -1.59 22.91
C ASN A 162 22.28 -2.01 24.38
N ASP A 163 21.56 -1.24 25.19
CA ASP A 163 21.28 -1.55 26.58
C ASP A 163 20.36 -2.78 26.71
N GLY A 164 20.38 -3.41 27.89
CA GLY A 164 19.55 -4.56 28.22
C GLY A 164 20.28 -5.90 28.12
N LYS A 165 19.56 -6.98 28.44
CA LYS A 165 20.09 -8.35 28.41
C LYS A 165 19.09 -9.26 27.73
N VAL A 166 19.57 -10.07 26.79
CA VAL A 166 18.75 -11.13 26.16
C VAL A 166 18.28 -12.10 27.24
N ALA A 167 16.99 -12.47 27.18
CA ALA A 167 16.42 -13.45 28.09
C ALA A 167 17.14 -14.80 28.00
N ASP A 168 17.65 -15.29 29.12
CA ASP A 168 18.50 -16.48 29.20
C ASP A 168 17.87 -17.66 29.96
N TYR A 169 16.68 -17.47 30.54
CA TYR A 169 15.95 -18.51 31.26
C TYR A 169 15.33 -19.59 30.33
N ILE A 170 15.18 -19.30 29.03
CA ILE A 170 14.80 -20.28 27.99
C ILE A 170 15.99 -20.42 27.01
N PRO A 171 16.59 -21.62 26.84
CA PRO A 171 17.79 -21.82 26.01
C PRO A 171 17.65 -21.39 24.54
N GLN A 172 16.42 -21.36 24.01
CA GLN A 172 16.14 -20.92 22.65
C GLN A 172 16.20 -19.39 22.52
N LEU A 173 15.88 -18.65 23.59
CA LEU A 173 15.92 -17.18 23.60
C LEU A 173 17.35 -16.66 23.72
N SER A 174 18.21 -17.34 24.48
CA SER A 174 19.62 -16.95 24.67
C SER A 174 20.48 -17.06 23.40
N ARG A 175 19.98 -17.75 22.37
CA ARG A 175 20.68 -17.92 21.09
C ARG A 175 20.45 -16.78 20.10
N PHE A 176 19.53 -15.86 20.39
CA PHE A 176 19.27 -14.73 19.50
C PHE A 176 20.39 -13.69 19.60
N ASP A 177 20.78 -13.15 18.43
CA ASP A 177 21.77 -12.08 18.35
C ASP A 177 21.18 -10.80 18.96
N PRO A 178 21.82 -10.19 19.99
CA PRO A 178 21.33 -8.96 20.62
C PRO A 178 21.31 -7.75 19.67
N ASN A 179 21.97 -7.84 18.51
CA ASN A 179 22.01 -6.76 17.52
C ASN A 179 20.83 -6.78 16.54
N LEU A 180 19.95 -7.78 16.62
CA LEU A 180 18.76 -7.85 15.77
C LEU A 180 17.81 -6.70 16.09
N TRP A 181 17.50 -5.90 15.08
CA TRP A 181 16.62 -4.74 15.22
C TRP A 181 15.73 -4.59 13.99
N GLY A 182 14.44 -4.88 14.17
CA GLY A 182 13.44 -4.84 13.11
C GLY A 182 12.21 -4.01 13.52
N VAL A 183 11.71 -3.21 12.59
CA VAL A 183 10.45 -2.44 12.75
C VAL A 183 9.56 -2.71 11.55
N SER A 184 8.29 -3.00 11.78
CA SER A 184 7.27 -3.16 10.74
C SER A 184 6.02 -2.37 11.10
N ILE A 185 5.43 -1.71 10.12
CA ILE A 185 4.18 -0.97 10.24
C ILE A 185 3.19 -1.53 9.21
N CYS A 186 1.94 -1.70 9.64
CA CYS A 186 0.78 -1.98 8.81
C CYS A 186 -0.36 -1.08 9.29
N THR A 187 -0.90 -0.22 8.43
CA THR A 187 -2.05 0.63 8.79
C THR A 187 -3.37 -0.13 8.61
N ILE A 188 -4.47 0.43 9.14
CA ILE A 188 -5.81 -0.13 8.95
C ILE A 188 -6.23 -0.22 7.47
N ASP A 189 -5.66 0.62 6.60
CA ASP A 189 -5.88 0.57 5.15
C ASP A 189 -4.93 -0.38 4.43
N GLY A 190 -4.03 -1.05 5.16
CA GLY A 190 -3.08 -2.03 4.62
C GLY A 190 -1.82 -1.41 4.02
N GLN A 191 -1.50 -0.15 4.33
CA GLN A 191 -0.23 0.47 3.95
C GLN A 191 0.91 -0.14 4.79
N ARG A 192 1.98 -0.60 4.15
CA ARG A 192 3.03 -1.41 4.79
C ARG A 192 4.45 -0.91 4.52
N ALA A 193 5.26 -0.83 5.56
CA ALA A 193 6.69 -0.55 5.48
C ALA A 193 7.45 -1.29 6.59
N SER A 194 8.67 -1.71 6.30
CA SER A 194 9.52 -2.44 7.23
C SER A 194 10.98 -1.99 7.11
N TRP A 195 11.71 -2.07 8.22
CA TRP A 195 13.12 -1.71 8.35
C TRP A 195 13.87 -2.77 9.17
N GLY A 196 15.14 -3.01 8.83
CA GLY A 196 16.01 -3.92 9.57
C GLY A 196 15.59 -5.39 9.48
N ASP A 197 15.77 -6.12 10.58
CA ASP A 197 15.61 -7.58 10.67
C ASP A 197 14.15 -8.04 10.78
N SER A 198 13.24 -7.32 10.11
CA SER A 198 11.78 -7.47 10.24
C SER A 198 11.21 -8.79 9.72
N LYS A 199 12.04 -9.61 9.08
CA LYS A 199 11.67 -10.91 8.51
C LYS A 199 12.28 -12.09 9.28
N ILE A 200 13.06 -11.81 10.33
CA ILE A 200 13.59 -12.85 11.21
C ILE A 200 12.45 -13.35 12.11
N PRO A 201 12.09 -14.64 12.05
CA PRO A 201 11.05 -15.19 12.90
C PRO A 201 11.53 -15.26 14.35
N PHE A 202 10.63 -14.93 15.28
CA PHE A 202 10.83 -15.09 16.71
C PHE A 202 9.51 -15.49 17.39
N CYS A 203 9.59 -16.05 18.60
CA CYS A 203 8.40 -16.46 19.34
C CYS A 203 7.62 -15.24 19.84
N VAL A 204 6.30 -15.25 19.70
CA VAL A 204 5.42 -14.14 20.11
C VAL A 204 5.43 -13.89 21.64
N GLN A 205 5.70 -14.93 22.44
CA GLN A 205 5.78 -14.84 23.92
C GLN A 205 4.54 -14.15 24.53
N SER A 206 4.68 -13.33 25.58
CA SER A 206 3.56 -12.70 26.28
C SER A 206 2.65 -11.84 25.40
N VAL A 207 3.11 -11.40 24.23
CA VAL A 207 2.26 -10.70 23.25
C VAL A 207 1.09 -11.59 22.80
N SER A 208 1.21 -12.92 22.86
CA SER A 208 0.14 -13.86 22.51
C SER A 208 -1.09 -13.74 23.42
N LYS A 209 -0.93 -13.26 24.66
CA LYS A 209 -2.02 -13.15 25.63
C LYS A 209 -3.14 -12.23 25.15
N ALA A 210 -2.81 -11.12 24.51
CA ALA A 210 -3.80 -10.20 23.96
C ALA A 210 -4.65 -10.85 22.85
N PHE A 211 -4.01 -11.65 22.00
CA PHE A 211 -4.70 -12.39 20.94
C PHE A 211 -5.57 -13.52 21.50
N ASN A 212 -5.05 -14.29 22.46
CA ASN A 212 -5.81 -15.35 23.12
C ASN A 212 -7.03 -14.79 23.85
N TYR A 213 -6.88 -13.66 24.54
CA TYR A 213 -8.00 -12.96 25.18
C TYR A 213 -9.03 -12.51 24.13
N SER A 214 -8.59 -11.88 23.04
CA SER A 214 -9.48 -11.41 21.97
C SER A 214 -10.28 -12.56 21.35
N LEU A 215 -9.63 -13.71 21.14
CA LEU A 215 -10.29 -14.91 20.63
C LEU A 215 -11.31 -15.46 21.63
N ALA A 216 -10.91 -15.65 22.90
CA ALA A 216 -11.80 -16.15 23.94
C ALA A 216 -13.01 -15.23 24.14
N ALA A 217 -12.81 -13.91 24.17
CA ALA A 217 -13.89 -12.94 24.31
C ALA A 217 -14.81 -12.89 23.07
N SER A 218 -14.27 -13.09 21.86
CA SER A 218 -15.06 -13.18 20.63
C SER A 218 -15.94 -14.44 20.62
N ASP A 219 -15.41 -15.58 21.06
CA ASP A 219 -16.11 -16.87 20.98
C ASP A 219 -17.10 -17.08 22.14
N LEU A 220 -16.77 -16.59 23.33
CA LEU A 220 -17.49 -16.87 24.58
C LEU A 220 -18.24 -15.65 25.13
N GLY A 221 -17.92 -14.45 24.65
CA GLY A 221 -18.37 -13.19 25.22
C GLY A 221 -17.49 -12.72 26.38
N ALA A 222 -17.33 -11.40 26.49
CA ALA A 222 -16.49 -10.77 27.52
C ALA A 222 -16.97 -11.13 28.94
N ASP A 223 -18.28 -11.13 29.18
CA ASP A 223 -18.85 -11.46 30.49
C ASP A 223 -18.38 -12.83 30.96
N MET A 224 -18.47 -13.87 30.11
CA MET A 224 -18.03 -15.22 30.47
C MET A 224 -16.53 -15.25 30.82
N VAL A 225 -15.69 -14.65 29.97
CA VAL A 225 -14.24 -14.61 30.20
C VAL A 225 -13.93 -13.95 31.55
N HIS A 226 -14.64 -12.88 31.90
CA HIS A 226 -14.42 -12.14 33.13
C HIS A 226 -14.99 -12.77 34.41
N HIS A 227 -15.67 -13.92 34.30
CA HIS A 227 -15.88 -14.78 35.47
C HIS A 227 -14.58 -15.45 35.93
N PHE A 228 -13.57 -15.58 35.05
CA PHE A 228 -12.32 -16.28 35.32
C PHE A 228 -11.10 -15.35 35.45
N VAL A 229 -11.13 -14.16 34.85
CA VAL A 229 -10.02 -13.21 34.86
C VAL A 229 -10.49 -11.77 35.08
N GLY A 230 -9.79 -11.04 35.96
CA GLY A 230 -10.09 -9.63 36.26
C GLY A 230 -9.80 -8.67 35.11
N GLN A 231 -10.17 -7.40 35.30
CA GLN A 231 -10.04 -6.31 34.33
C GLN A 231 -9.11 -5.17 34.80
N GLU A 232 -8.57 -5.28 36.01
CA GLU A 232 -7.74 -4.25 36.64
C GLU A 232 -6.26 -4.68 36.67
N PRO A 233 -5.31 -3.73 36.55
CA PRO A 233 -3.87 -4.01 36.61
C PRO A 233 -3.36 -4.48 37.97
#